data_AF-A0A7C3RMP8-F1
#
_entry.id   AF-A0A7C3RMP8-F1
#
_cell.length_a   1.000
_cell.length_b   1.000
_cell.length_c   1.000
_cell.angle_alpha   90.00
_cell.angle_beta   90.00
_cell.angle_gamma   90.00
#
_symmetry.space_group_name_H-M   'P 1'
#
loop_
_entity.id
_entity.type
_entity.pdbx_description
1 polymer ?
#
loop_
_entity_poly.entity_id
_entity_poly.type
_entity_poly.pdbx_seq_one_letter_code
_entity_poly.pdbx_strand_id
1 'polypeptide(L)'
;MYHLPDINEIRVFLIDSSLLDIWFSLKLVGRYSYHWERRFIDNSIYRHDNAPHRNWEKVKTFPKHFHNGLEEDVIESYISDDPEEAIRDFLNFIRGKILKKNDLGIDYGNISEKKD
;
A
#
# COMPACT_ATOMS: atom_id res chain seq x y z
N MET A 1 -23.80 -0.85 17.02
CA MET A 1 -22.72 -0.59 16.06
C MET A 1 -23.05 -1.39 14.81
N TYR A 2 -23.44 -0.74 13.71
CA TYR A 2 -23.91 -1.45 12.51
C TYR A 2 -22.70 -2.07 11.81
N HIS A 3 -22.62 -3.40 11.81
CA HIS A 3 -21.67 -4.14 10.99
C HIS A 3 -22.18 -4.05 9.54
N LEU A 4 -21.46 -3.33 8.68
CA LEU A 4 -21.76 -3.26 7.24
C LEU A 4 -21.09 -4.48 6.59
N PRO A 5 -21.86 -5.52 6.21
CA PRO A 5 -21.30 -6.82 5.83
C PRO A 5 -20.53 -6.80 4.50
N ASP A 6 -20.60 -5.70 3.76
CA ASP A 6 -20.09 -5.59 2.38
C ASP A 6 -18.93 -4.61 2.22
N ILE A 7 -18.47 -3.94 3.29
CA ILE A 7 -17.31 -3.05 3.22
C ILE A 7 -16.07 -3.81 3.66
N ASN A 8 -15.12 -3.92 2.74
CA ASN A 8 -13.89 -4.67 2.96
C ASN A 8 -12.65 -3.96 2.41
N GLU A 9 -12.83 -2.70 2.01
CA GLU A 9 -11.80 -1.82 1.49
C GLU A 9 -11.88 -0.44 2.14
N ILE A 10 -10.72 0.12 2.48
CA ILE A 10 -10.54 1.49 2.94
C ILE A 10 -9.51 2.16 2.03
N ARG A 11 -9.87 3.31 1.44
CA ARG A 11 -8.93 4.18 0.71
C ARG A 11 -8.55 5.38 1.58
N VAL A 12 -7.25 5.60 1.73
CA VAL A 12 -6.65 6.70 2.48
C VAL A 12 -5.93 7.63 1.51
N PHE A 13 -6.25 8.92 1.56
CA PHE A 13 -5.52 9.97 0.85
C PHE A 13 -4.39 10.46 1.74
N LEU A 14 -3.15 10.37 1.27
CA LEU A 14 -1.96 10.74 2.02
C LEU A 14 -1.51 12.17 1.71
N ILE A 15 -0.68 12.73 2.59
CA ILE A 15 -0.23 14.14 2.53
C ILE A 15 0.59 14.49 1.27
N ASP A 16 1.22 13.51 0.62
CA ASP A 16 1.94 13.70 -0.66
C ASP A 16 1.02 13.49 -1.88
N SER A 17 -0.30 13.52 -1.65
CA SER A 17 -1.36 13.25 -2.65
C SER A 17 -1.40 11.82 -3.20
N SER A 18 -0.64 10.88 -2.61
CA SER A 18 -0.72 9.46 -2.96
C SER A 18 -1.95 8.76 -2.34
N LEU A 19 -2.24 7.55 -2.81
CA LEU A 19 -3.38 6.74 -2.35
C LEU A 19 -2.90 5.45 -1.68
N LEU A 20 -3.45 5.13 -0.51
CA LEU A 20 -3.29 3.84 0.15
C LEU A 20 -4.63 3.12 0.19
N ASP A 21 -4.73 1.99 -0.48
CA ASP A 21 -5.87 1.07 -0.42
C ASP A 21 -5.54 -0.09 0.53
N ILE A 22 -6.45 -0.38 1.45
CA ILE A 22 -6.37 -1.48 2.40
C ILE A 22 -7.58 -2.35 2.18
N TRP A 23 -7.37 -3.58 1.74
CA TRP A 23 -8.43 -4.51 1.40
C TRP A 23 -8.26 -5.84 2.13
N PHE A 24 -9.36 -6.39 2.62
CA PHE A 24 -9.44 -7.74 3.20
C PHE A 24 -10.54 -8.53 2.51
N SER A 25 -10.38 -9.84 2.32
CA SER A 25 -11.45 -10.64 1.73
C SER A 25 -12.59 -10.88 2.71
N LEU A 26 -13.82 -10.66 2.26
CA LEU A 26 -15.03 -11.07 2.99
C LEU A 26 -15.27 -12.59 2.97
N LYS A 27 -14.58 -13.32 2.09
CA LYS A 27 -14.82 -14.76 1.85
C LYS A 27 -13.64 -15.64 2.28
N LEU A 28 -12.43 -15.16 2.05
CA LEU A 28 -11.20 -15.90 2.31
C LEU A 28 -10.55 -15.36 3.58
N VAL A 29 -10.69 -16.08 4.68
CA VAL A 29 -10.10 -15.68 5.97
C VAL A 29 -8.60 -15.42 5.81
N GLY A 30 -8.15 -14.26 6.28
CA GLY A 30 -6.73 -13.85 6.23
C GLY A 30 -6.24 -13.38 4.86
N ARG A 31 -7.06 -13.37 3.81
CA ARG A 31 -6.67 -12.83 2.49
C ARG A 31 -6.74 -11.30 2.51
N TYR A 32 -5.65 -10.64 2.12
CA TYR A 32 -5.52 -9.18 2.17
C TYR A 32 -4.74 -8.62 0.98
N SER A 33 -4.82 -7.30 0.83
CA SER A 33 -3.96 -6.47 -0.02
C SER A 33 -3.78 -5.11 0.66
N TYR A 34 -2.54 -4.67 0.79
CA TYR A 34 -2.20 -3.29 1.14
C TYR A 34 -1.49 -2.66 -0.05
N HIS A 35 -2.07 -1.63 -0.65
CA HIS A 35 -1.61 -1.06 -1.91
C HIS A 35 -1.40 0.44 -1.78
N TRP A 36 -0.13 0.86 -1.84
CA TRP A 36 0.25 2.25 -1.95
C TRP A 36 0.53 2.61 -3.42
N GLU A 37 -0.42 3.32 -4.01
CA GLU A 37 -0.45 3.74 -5.41
C GLU A 37 0.17 5.13 -5.57
N ARG A 38 1.24 5.21 -6.35
CA ARG A 38 1.95 6.47 -6.64
C ARG A 38 2.36 6.58 -8.10
N ARG A 39 1.79 5.75 -9.00
CA ARG A 39 2.20 5.75 -10.40
C ARG A 39 1.97 7.11 -11.06
N PHE A 40 0.94 7.83 -10.63
CA PHE A 40 0.63 9.18 -11.07
C PHE A 40 1.57 10.28 -10.53
N ILE A 41 2.43 9.96 -9.55
CA ILE A 41 3.42 10.89 -8.97
C ILE A 41 4.79 10.62 -9.57
N ASP A 42 5.28 9.38 -9.48
CA ASP A 42 6.64 9.01 -9.88
C ASP A 42 6.75 7.59 -10.43
N ASN A 43 5.65 7.07 -10.99
CA ASN A 43 5.56 5.73 -11.57
C ASN A 43 5.82 4.58 -10.58
N SER A 44 5.91 4.86 -9.27
CA SER A 44 6.14 3.83 -8.25
C SER A 44 4.84 3.22 -7.69
N ILE A 45 4.92 1.94 -7.31
CA ILE A 45 3.84 1.20 -6.65
C ILE A 45 4.42 0.33 -5.54
N TYR A 46 3.76 0.27 -4.39
CA TYR A 46 4.17 -0.62 -3.31
C TYR A 46 3.00 -1.45 -2.83
N ARG A 47 3.13 -2.77 -2.81
CA ARG A 47 2.01 -3.64 -2.39
C ARG A 47 2.42 -4.84 -1.57
N HIS A 48 1.80 -4.99 -0.41
CA HIS A 48 1.85 -6.25 0.33
C HIS A 48 0.59 -7.05 0.06
N ASP A 49 0.76 -8.17 -0.63
CA ASP A 49 -0.33 -9.06 -1.05
C ASP A 49 -0.07 -10.47 -0.53
N ASN A 50 -1.13 -11.25 -0.31
CA ASN A 50 -1.01 -12.67 -0.01
C ASN A 50 -1.86 -13.58 -0.92
N ALA A 51 -2.20 -13.07 -2.12
CA ALA A 51 -2.75 -13.91 -3.17
C ALA A 51 -1.68 -14.88 -3.70
N PRO A 52 -1.99 -16.18 -3.87
CA PRO A 52 -1.02 -17.20 -4.27
C PRO A 52 -0.77 -17.12 -5.78
N HIS A 53 -0.19 -16.01 -6.24
CA HIS A 53 0.17 -15.80 -7.63
C HIS A 53 1.29 -16.78 -8.00
N ARG A 54 1.03 -17.64 -8.99
CA ARG A 54 1.98 -18.68 -9.45
C ARG A 54 3.37 -18.14 -9.79
N ASN A 55 3.44 -16.92 -10.32
CA ASN A 55 4.70 -16.25 -10.67
C ASN A 55 5.63 -16.07 -9.45
N TRP A 56 5.06 -16.00 -8.24
CA TRP A 56 5.75 -15.69 -6.99
C TRP A 56 5.91 -16.89 -6.06
N GLU A 57 5.62 -18.12 -6.51
CA GLU A 57 5.74 -19.36 -5.72
C GLU A 57 7.14 -19.59 -5.13
N LYS A 58 8.18 -18.96 -5.70
CA LYS A 58 9.57 -19.09 -5.23
C LYS A 58 9.95 -18.07 -4.15
N VAL A 59 9.08 -17.09 -3.86
CA VAL A 59 9.29 -16.12 -2.77
C VAL A 59 9.23 -16.87 -1.44
N LYS A 60 10.21 -16.67 -0.54
CA LYS A 60 10.29 -17.45 0.71
C LYS A 60 9.08 -17.28 1.61
N THR A 61 8.43 -16.12 1.56
CA THR A 61 7.24 -15.82 2.36
C THR A 61 5.93 -16.12 1.64
N PHE A 62 5.97 -16.81 0.49
CA PHE A 62 4.79 -17.21 -0.27
C PHE A 62 3.73 -17.87 0.64
N PRO A 63 2.45 -17.45 0.56
CA PRO A 63 1.86 -16.62 -0.48
C PRO A 63 2.08 -15.12 -0.31
N LYS A 64 2.64 -14.67 0.82
CA LYS A 64 2.97 -13.25 1.03
C LYS A 64 4.07 -12.83 0.07
N HIS A 65 3.89 -11.67 -0.53
CA HIS A 65 4.88 -11.05 -1.41
C HIS A 65 4.76 -9.54 -1.34
N PHE A 66 5.86 -8.86 -1.67
CA PHE A 66 5.93 -7.40 -1.68
C PHE A 66 6.36 -6.89 -3.06
N HIS A 67 5.50 -6.13 -3.71
CA HIS A 67 5.85 -5.34 -4.88
C HIS A 67 6.59 -4.07 -4.42
N ASN A 68 7.86 -3.88 -4.80
CA ASN A 68 8.74 -2.86 -4.24
C ASN A 68 9.12 -1.77 -5.25
N GLY A 69 8.15 -0.95 -5.65
CA GLY A 69 8.34 0.18 -6.55
C GLY A 69 7.86 -0.10 -7.96
N LEU A 70 7.89 -1.35 -8.42
CA LEU A 70 7.35 -1.79 -9.71
C LEU A 70 6.46 -3.02 -9.52
N GLU A 71 5.57 -3.26 -10.48
CA GLU A 71 4.67 -4.41 -10.51
C GLU A 71 5.43 -5.74 -10.54
N GLU A 72 6.55 -5.78 -11.26
CA GLU A 72 7.38 -6.96 -11.46
C GLU A 72 8.50 -7.11 -10.44
N ASP A 73 8.81 -6.07 -9.65
CA ASP A 73 9.86 -6.12 -8.62
C ASP A 73 9.29 -6.70 -7.33
N VAL A 74 9.22 -8.04 -7.28
CA VAL A 74 8.61 -8.79 -6.18
C VAL A 74 9.67 -9.41 -5.28
N ILE A 75 9.59 -9.07 -3.99
CA ILE A 75 10.46 -9.59 -2.92
C ILE A 75 9.64 -10.20 -1.78
N GLU A 76 10.33 -10.77 -0.79
CA GLU A 76 9.69 -11.28 0.42
C GLU A 76 8.96 -10.18 1.21
N SER A 77 7.70 -10.43 1.55
CA SER A 77 6.95 -9.64 2.53
C SER A 77 7.08 -10.23 3.94
N TYR A 78 7.50 -9.41 4.90
CA TYR A 78 7.66 -9.78 6.32
C TYR A 78 6.79 -8.93 7.26
N ILE A 79 5.74 -8.28 6.74
CA ILE A 79 4.78 -7.58 7.61
C ILE A 79 4.07 -8.57 8.53
N SER A 80 3.62 -8.06 9.68
CA SER A 80 2.90 -8.85 10.68
C SER A 80 1.73 -9.65 10.09
N ASP A 81 1.43 -10.80 10.70
CA ASP A 81 0.18 -11.53 10.46
C ASP A 81 -1.01 -10.90 11.20
N ASP A 82 -0.75 -10.09 12.22
CA ASP A 82 -1.77 -9.28 12.89
C ASP A 82 -2.12 -8.06 12.02
N PRO A 83 -3.39 -7.87 11.62
CA PRO A 83 -3.80 -6.78 10.73
C PRO A 83 -3.48 -5.37 11.25
N GLU A 84 -3.59 -5.13 12.56
CA GLU A 84 -3.32 -3.80 13.12
C GLU A 84 -1.84 -3.48 13.03
N GLU A 85 -0.98 -4.43 13.42
CA GLU A 85 0.47 -4.28 13.32
C GLU A 85 0.94 -4.23 11.85
N ALA A 86 0.33 -5.01 10.95
CA ALA A 86 0.65 -4.99 9.53
C ALA A 86 0.39 -3.61 8.89
N ILE A 87 -0.73 -2.97 9.25
CA ILE A 87 -1.03 -1.59 8.82
C ILE A 87 0.00 -0.61 9.40
N ARG A 88 0.40 -0.77 10.67
CA ARG A 88 1.44 0.08 11.27
C ARG A 88 2.78 -0.08 10.56
N ASP A 89 3.21 -1.30 10.27
CA ASP A 89 4.43 -1.59 9.51
C ASP A 89 4.41 -0.85 8.17
N PHE A 90 3.31 -0.97 7.42
CA PHE A 90 3.20 -0.37 6.10
C PHE A 90 3.12 1.17 6.15
N LEU A 91 2.36 1.74 7.10
CA LEU A 91 2.31 3.19 7.30
C LEU A 91 3.68 3.76 7.73
N ASN A 92 4.46 3.03 8.53
CA ASN A 92 5.82 3.43 8.89
C ASN A 92 6.75 3.42 7.67
N PHE A 93 6.65 2.42 6.81
CA PHE A 93 7.36 2.36 5.54
C PHE A 93 7.01 3.57 4.65
N ILE A 94 5.71 3.84 4.46
CA ILE A 94 5.19 4.97 3.68
C ILE A 94 5.71 6.30 4.23
N ARG A 95 5.56 6.52 5.55
CA ARG A 95 6.05 7.73 6.23
C ARG A 95 7.54 7.93 5.99
N GLY A 96 8.35 6.87 6.11
CA GLY A 96 9.79 6.94 5.87
C GLY A 96 10.12 7.35 4.42
N LYS A 97 9.36 6.88 3.44
CA LYS A 97 9.53 7.24 2.03
C LYS A 97 9.12 8.69 1.74
N ILE A 98 8.01 9.15 2.30
CA ILE A 98 7.53 10.54 2.14
C ILE A 98 8.53 11.52 2.77
N LEU A 99 8.98 11.27 4.00
CA LEU A 99 9.91 12.18 4.69
C LEU A 99 11.27 12.28 3.97
N LYS A 100 11.82 11.16 3.48
CA LYS A 100 13.06 11.19 2.68
C LYS A 100 12.94 12.01 1.39
N LYS A 101 11.75 12.06 0.79
CA LYS A 101 11.50 12.87 -0.42
C LYS A 101 11.43 14.37 -0.08
N ASN A 102 10.91 14.71 1.10
CA ASN A 102 10.86 16.09 1.59
C ASN A 102 12.27 16.63 1.92
N ASP A 103 13.15 15.78 2.46
CA ASP A 103 14.55 16.14 2.72
C ASP A 103 15.37 16.39 1.43
N LEU A 104 14.85 15.95 0.27
CA LEU A 104 15.41 16.23 -1.06
C LEU A 104 14.84 17.50 -1.72
N GLY A 105 14.01 18.29 -1.01
CA GLY A 105 13.63 19.64 -1.42
C GLY A 105 12.61 19.72 -2.57
N ILE A 106 11.75 18.73 -2.75
CA ILE A 106 10.66 18.84 -3.74
C ILE A 106 9.52 19.66 -3.14
N ASP A 107 9.41 20.90 -3.60
CA ASP A 107 8.29 21.81 -3.35
C ASP A 107 7.01 21.27 -4.00
N TYR A 108 6.09 20.75 -3.19
CA TYR A 108 4.72 20.45 -3.63
C TYR A 108 3.98 21.77 -3.77
N GLY A 109 4.23 22.46 -4.88
CA GLY A 109 3.71 23.78 -5.17
C GLY A 109 2.22 23.90 -4.81
N ASN A 110 1.90 24.98 -4.10
CA ASN A 110 0.54 25.35 -3.72
C ASN A 110 -0.40 25.20 -4.91
N ILE A 111 -1.36 24.27 -4.81
CA ILE A 111 -2.49 24.19 -5.73
C ILE A 111 -3.37 25.40 -5.43
N SER A 112 -3.07 26.52 -6.11
CA SER A 112 -3.98 27.65 -6.17
C SER A 112 -5.19 27.22 -7.01
N GLU A 113 -6.37 27.35 -6.40
CA GLU A 113 -7.67 27.17 -7.02
C GLU A 113 -7.73 27.91 -8.36
N LYS A 114 -7.88 27.18 -9.46
CA LYS A 114 -8.46 27.76 -10.67
C LYS A 114 -9.96 27.92 -10.42
N LYS A 115 -10.37 29.14 -10.12
CA LYS A 115 -11.75 29.59 -10.31
C LYS A 115 -11.97 29.77 -11.81
N ASP A 116 -12.82 28.93 -12.38
CA ASP A 116 -13.60 29.24 -13.58
C ASP A 116 -15.01 29.65 -13.13
#